data_AF-A0A9N9I4E3-F1
#
_entry.id   AF-A0A9N9I4E3-F1
#
_cell.length_a   1.000
_cell.length_b   1.000
_cell.length_c   1.000
_cell.angle_alpha   90.00
_cell.angle_beta   90.00
_cell.angle_gamma   90.00
#
_symmetry.space_group_name_H-M   'P 1'
#
loop_
_entity.id
_entity.type
_entity.pdbx_description
1 polymer ?
#
loop_
_entity_poly.entity_id
_entity_poly.type
_entity_poly.pdbx_seq_one_letter_code
_entity_poly.pdbx_strand_id
1 'polypeptide(L)'
;ISAIKTHAWGNEGHITVGNIAQNILTPEVAGRVKQIFQDPTFNGQLGPASIWADEVKHQKGEYYRWSESLHYLDTNDDPGKSCSVDVNKDCPDGNCIVAAIANYTEQLNCSNGGSVKTRDVALRFLTHFFGDITQPLHVCGRELGGNKQKITFDGEEKNLHSIWDTAMVVKRIGDFGDDVQKYADFLTNEIKTGMYEQNSTDWIACDSTKRRNSLFDNGSLQRRAEAESTRCPFVWATDTNSINCGFVWDYVDANPDADLSDEYYNQVQPIIDMQLAKGGMIEQSQSSRRLFSTPKQSNSRNIIGSLIFCDQCGNLLQFDEEGKLIECQVCDNSTNVQEFSDLKIVSKSDPNSFKSRLREKRSKIQENHQLNEEATIKDKCPHCGNEEMSFRTMQLRSADEGQTIFYHCKKCG
;
A
#
# COMPACT_ATOMS: atom_id res chain seq x y z
N ILE A 1 14.27 -32.68 -21.83
CA ILE A 1 15.09 -31.46 -21.72
C ILE A 1 14.14 -30.37 -21.25
N SER A 2 14.04 -30.17 -19.94
CA SER A 2 13.18 -29.13 -19.36
C SER A 2 13.85 -27.79 -19.64
N ALA A 3 13.15 -26.86 -20.28
CA ALA A 3 13.65 -25.51 -20.46
C ALA A 3 13.86 -24.90 -19.07
N ILE A 4 15.11 -24.53 -18.76
CA ILE A 4 15.43 -23.73 -17.58
C ILE A 4 14.72 -22.39 -17.82
N LYS A 5 13.66 -22.17 -17.05
CA LYS A 5 12.89 -20.92 -17.08
C LYS A 5 13.69 -19.88 -16.32
N THR A 6 13.81 -18.70 -16.90
CA THR A 6 14.54 -17.56 -16.36
C THR A 6 13.63 -16.88 -15.34
N HIS A 7 13.79 -17.30 -14.10
CA HIS A 7 13.21 -16.70 -12.91
C HIS A 7 14.04 -15.48 -12.52
N ALA A 8 13.56 -14.63 -11.61
CA ALA A 8 14.45 -13.68 -10.97
C ALA A 8 15.41 -14.40 -10.03
N TRP A 9 15.82 -13.86 -8.88
CA TRP A 9 16.44 -14.75 -7.86
C TRP A 9 15.67 -16.07 -7.88
N GLY A 10 16.35 -17.21 -7.98
CA GLY A 10 15.65 -18.49 -8.10
C GLY A 10 14.71 -18.67 -6.91
N ASN A 11 13.83 -19.67 -6.96
CA ASN A 11 12.89 -19.96 -5.87
C ASN A 11 13.58 -19.90 -4.49
N GLU A 12 14.79 -20.44 -4.39
CA GLU A 12 15.61 -20.45 -3.19
C GLU A 12 16.01 -19.04 -2.72
N GLY A 13 16.41 -18.15 -3.63
CA GLY A 13 16.75 -16.77 -3.31
C GLY A 13 15.54 -15.96 -2.85
N HIS A 14 14.39 -16.11 -3.52
CA HIS A 14 13.13 -15.49 -3.10
C HIS A 14 12.66 -15.96 -1.73
N ILE A 15 12.66 -17.28 -1.52
CA ILE A 15 12.31 -17.86 -0.22
C ILE A 15 13.27 -17.35 0.86
N THR A 16 14.57 -17.24 0.56
CA THR A 16 15.56 -16.66 1.48
C THR A 16 15.21 -15.22 1.85
N VAL A 17 14.95 -14.34 0.87
CA VAL A 17 14.54 -12.94 1.09
C VAL A 17 13.29 -12.86 1.96
N GLY A 18 12.25 -13.61 1.62
CA GLY A 18 10.99 -13.63 2.38
C GLY A 18 11.17 -14.17 3.80
N ASN A 19 12.02 -15.19 4.00
CA ASN A 19 12.31 -15.75 5.32
C ASN A 19 13.14 -14.80 6.19
N ILE A 20 14.12 -14.09 5.63
CA ILE A 20 14.86 -13.04 6.34
C ILE A 20 13.88 -11.99 6.86
N ALA A 21 13.00 -11.49 6.00
CA ALA A 21 12.00 -10.51 6.40
C ALA A 21 11.10 -11.07 7.50
N GLN A 22 10.56 -12.27 7.30
CA GLN A 22 9.68 -12.96 8.25
C GLN A 22 10.31 -13.13 9.64
N ASN A 23 11.61 -13.41 9.71
CA ASN A 23 12.38 -13.57 10.95
C ASN A 23 12.61 -12.26 11.72
N ILE A 24 12.47 -11.11 11.05
CA ILE A 24 12.70 -9.78 11.64
C ILE A 24 11.38 -9.08 11.97
N LEU A 25 10.28 -9.45 11.30
CA LEU A 25 8.95 -8.91 11.59
C LEU A 25 8.60 -9.04 13.08
N THR A 26 7.94 -8.01 13.63
CA THR A 26 7.34 -8.13 14.95
C THR A 26 6.19 -9.15 14.90
N PRO A 27 5.82 -9.78 16.04
CA PRO A 27 4.70 -10.73 16.08
C PRO A 27 3.39 -10.13 15.55
N GLU A 28 3.19 -8.84 15.77
CA GLU A 28 2.02 -8.09 15.28
C GLU A 28 2.01 -8.01 13.75
N VAL A 29 3.15 -7.64 13.13
CA VAL A 29 3.27 -7.55 11.67
C VAL A 29 3.15 -8.92 11.02
N ALA A 30 3.81 -9.93 11.58
CA ALA A 30 3.67 -11.30 11.13
C ALA A 30 2.22 -11.81 11.22
N GLY A 31 1.50 -11.46 12.29
CA GLY A 31 0.07 -11.76 12.43
C GLY A 31 -0.78 -11.14 11.33
N ARG A 32 -0.48 -9.90 10.92
CA ARG A 32 -1.20 -9.22 9.83
C ARG A 32 -0.88 -9.78 8.46
N VAL A 33 0.39 -10.11 8.19
CA VAL A 33 0.80 -10.85 6.98
C VAL A 33 0.00 -12.15 6.86
N LYS A 34 -0.06 -12.93 7.94
CA LYS A 34 -0.83 -14.18 7.99
C LYS A 34 -2.32 -14.01 7.67
N GLN A 35 -2.92 -12.88 8.07
CA GLN A 35 -4.34 -12.59 7.80
C GLN A 35 -4.59 -12.08 6.38
N ILE A 36 -3.59 -11.50 5.72
CA ILE A 36 -3.70 -11.01 4.34
C ILE A 36 -3.64 -12.17 3.35
N PHE A 37 -2.70 -13.10 3.54
CA PHE A 37 -2.57 -14.24 2.64
C PHE A 37 -3.78 -15.18 2.75
N GLN A 38 -4.56 -15.26 1.68
CA GLN A 38 -5.75 -16.13 1.63
C GLN A 38 -5.45 -17.54 1.13
N ASP A 39 -4.30 -17.73 0.46
CA ASP A 39 -3.89 -19.03 -0.03
C ASP A 39 -3.22 -19.85 1.09
N PRO A 40 -3.80 -21.00 1.50
CA PRO A 40 -3.26 -21.80 2.59
C PRO A 40 -1.89 -22.41 2.25
N THR A 41 -1.52 -22.53 0.98
CA THR A 41 -0.21 -23.08 0.57
C THR A 41 0.96 -22.21 1.02
N PHE A 42 0.73 -20.92 1.26
CA PHE A 42 1.75 -20.02 1.76
C PHE A 42 1.95 -20.11 3.28
N ASN A 43 1.06 -20.83 3.98
CA ASN A 43 1.06 -20.94 5.45
C ASN A 43 1.09 -19.57 6.18
N GLY A 44 0.60 -18.52 5.53
CA GLY A 44 0.64 -17.15 6.05
C GLY A 44 2.06 -16.58 6.22
N GLN A 45 3.02 -17.01 5.40
CA GLN A 45 4.42 -16.60 5.48
C GLN A 45 4.91 -15.96 4.18
N LEU A 46 5.82 -14.99 4.29
CA LEU A 46 6.39 -14.26 3.16
C LEU A 46 7.24 -15.14 2.23
N GLY A 47 8.07 -16.03 2.80
CA GLY A 47 8.96 -16.91 2.05
C GLY A 47 8.22 -17.80 1.05
N PRO A 48 7.26 -18.63 1.46
CA PRO A 48 6.46 -19.45 0.54
C PRO A 48 5.67 -18.63 -0.51
N ALA A 49 5.16 -17.45 -0.15
CA ALA A 49 4.43 -16.58 -1.09
C ALA A 49 5.33 -15.93 -2.14
N SER A 50 6.63 -15.81 -1.86
CA SER A 50 7.58 -15.06 -2.68
C SER A 50 7.82 -15.64 -4.08
N ILE A 51 7.51 -16.92 -4.32
CA ILE A 51 7.72 -17.54 -5.64
C ILE A 51 6.50 -17.39 -6.57
N TRP A 52 5.35 -16.95 -6.04
CA TRP A 52 4.07 -16.97 -6.75
C TRP A 52 4.07 -16.10 -8.02
N ALA A 53 4.70 -14.92 -8.00
CA ALA A 53 4.69 -14.01 -9.16
C ALA A 53 5.34 -14.66 -10.40
N ASP A 54 6.39 -15.44 -10.17
CA ASP A 54 7.10 -16.20 -11.20
C ASP A 54 6.32 -17.41 -11.71
N GLU A 55 5.51 -18.03 -10.87
CA GLU A 55 4.61 -19.09 -11.29
C GLU A 55 3.55 -18.56 -12.25
N VAL A 56 2.95 -17.40 -11.95
CA VAL A 56 1.81 -16.87 -12.72
C VAL A 56 2.21 -16.12 -14.00
N LYS A 57 3.44 -15.57 -14.09
CA LYS A 57 3.89 -14.84 -15.29
C LYS A 57 4.05 -15.75 -16.52
N HIS A 58 4.31 -17.05 -16.32
CA HIS A 58 4.59 -18.00 -17.40
C HIS A 58 3.44 -18.92 -17.79
N GLN A 59 2.34 -18.94 -17.03
CA GLN A 59 1.26 -19.88 -17.31
C GLN A 59 0.37 -19.40 -18.46
N LYS A 60 0.24 -20.24 -19.51
CA LYS A 60 -0.58 -19.94 -20.69
C LYS A 60 -2.07 -20.02 -20.32
N GLY A 61 -2.81 -18.95 -20.61
CA GLY A 61 -4.25 -18.86 -20.32
C GLY A 61 -4.59 -18.25 -18.95
N GLU A 62 -3.57 -17.89 -18.16
CA GLU A 62 -3.74 -17.29 -16.84
C GLU A 62 -3.75 -15.77 -16.87
N TYR A 63 -4.43 -15.20 -15.87
CA TYR A 63 -4.76 -13.78 -15.78
C TYR A 63 -3.52 -12.87 -15.66
N TYR A 64 -2.42 -13.35 -15.05
CA TYR A 64 -1.25 -12.52 -14.73
C TYR A 64 -0.10 -12.61 -15.74
N ARG A 65 -0.29 -13.21 -16.92
CA ARG A 65 0.78 -13.27 -17.94
C ARG A 65 1.38 -11.90 -18.30
N TRP A 66 0.59 -10.84 -18.20
CA TRP A 66 1.02 -9.46 -18.45
C TRP A 66 2.05 -8.93 -17.44
N SER A 67 2.23 -9.60 -16.29
CA SER A 67 3.15 -9.14 -15.24
C SER A 67 4.61 -9.45 -15.53
N GLU A 68 4.94 -10.17 -16.60
CA GLU A 68 6.31 -10.61 -16.92
C GLU A 68 7.34 -9.47 -16.91
N SER A 69 7.01 -8.30 -17.48
CA SER A 69 7.94 -7.16 -17.53
C SER A 69 8.06 -6.42 -16.19
N LEU A 70 7.24 -6.73 -15.20
CA LEU A 70 7.29 -6.11 -13.88
C LEU A 70 8.44 -6.64 -13.01
N HIS A 71 9.13 -7.69 -13.45
CA HIS A 71 10.21 -8.34 -12.71
C HIS A 71 11.56 -7.65 -12.87
N TYR A 72 11.71 -6.74 -13.84
CA TYR A 72 13.02 -6.14 -14.15
C TYR A 72 12.90 -4.68 -14.59
N LEU A 73 14.06 -4.06 -14.73
CA LEU A 73 14.27 -2.77 -15.35
C LEU A 73 15.43 -2.89 -16.34
N ASP A 74 15.12 -2.91 -17.63
CA ASP A 74 16.13 -2.92 -18.69
C ASP A 74 16.74 -1.52 -18.83
N THR A 75 17.88 -1.31 -18.17
CA THR A 75 18.62 -0.05 -18.22
C THR A 75 19.25 0.19 -19.59
N ASN A 76 19.17 1.43 -20.08
CA ASN A 76 19.83 1.88 -21.31
C ASN A 76 21.21 2.49 -21.03
N ASP A 77 22.03 1.79 -20.25
CA ASP A 77 23.40 2.15 -19.88
C ASP A 77 24.44 1.27 -20.61
N ASP A 78 25.72 1.31 -20.19
CA ASP A 78 26.81 0.48 -20.75
C ASP A 78 27.51 -0.29 -19.62
N PRO A 79 26.87 -1.32 -19.04
CA PRO A 79 27.44 -2.12 -17.96
C PRO A 79 28.83 -2.66 -18.30
N GLY A 80 29.80 -2.46 -17.41
CA GLY A 80 31.24 -2.68 -17.66
C GLY A 80 32.02 -1.39 -17.98
N LYS A 81 31.31 -0.27 -18.23
CA LYS A 81 31.92 1.06 -18.42
C LYS A 81 31.20 2.15 -17.64
N SER A 82 29.88 2.23 -17.77
CA SER A 82 29.05 3.23 -17.10
C SER A 82 27.67 2.67 -16.80
N CYS A 83 27.29 2.70 -15.53
CA CYS A 83 26.02 2.21 -15.05
C CYS A 83 25.16 3.37 -14.57
N SER A 84 23.90 3.39 -14.98
CA SER A 84 22.96 4.42 -14.57
C SER A 84 21.52 3.96 -14.75
N VAL A 85 20.67 4.37 -13.82
CA VAL A 85 19.22 4.19 -13.93
C VAL A 85 18.57 5.53 -14.26
N ASP A 86 17.74 5.55 -15.31
CA ASP A 86 16.88 6.67 -15.69
C ASP A 86 15.48 6.15 -15.96
N VAL A 87 14.60 6.23 -14.95
CA VAL A 87 13.24 5.67 -15.00
C VAL A 87 12.44 6.18 -16.21
N ASN A 88 12.67 7.41 -16.68
CA ASN A 88 11.95 7.93 -17.83
C ASN A 88 12.36 7.25 -19.14
N LYS A 89 13.61 6.79 -19.24
CA LYS A 89 14.13 6.08 -20.42
C LYS A 89 13.96 4.58 -20.30
N ASP A 90 14.18 4.04 -19.10
CA ASP A 90 14.24 2.61 -18.83
C ASP A 90 12.86 2.02 -18.51
N CYS A 91 11.88 2.86 -18.15
CA CYS A 91 10.51 2.47 -17.84
C CYS A 91 9.47 3.41 -18.48
N PRO A 92 9.50 3.62 -19.81
CA PRO A 92 8.67 4.63 -20.48
C PRO A 92 7.17 4.38 -20.35
N ASP A 93 6.76 3.11 -20.32
CA ASP A 93 5.35 2.70 -20.26
C ASP A 93 4.86 2.40 -18.84
N GLY A 94 5.71 2.61 -17.82
CA GLY A 94 5.39 2.25 -16.42
C GLY A 94 5.32 0.74 -16.15
N ASN A 95 5.70 -0.11 -17.12
CA ASN A 95 5.67 -1.56 -17.01
C ASN A 95 7.04 -2.15 -16.65
N CYS A 96 7.57 -1.74 -15.50
CA CYS A 96 8.84 -2.19 -14.95
C CYS A 96 8.76 -2.40 -13.43
N ILE A 97 9.77 -3.02 -12.85
CA ILE A 97 9.84 -3.28 -11.41
C ILE A 97 9.74 -2.05 -10.52
N VAL A 98 10.38 -0.93 -10.89
CA VAL A 98 10.34 0.32 -10.11
C VAL A 98 8.90 0.84 -9.99
N ALA A 99 8.17 0.85 -11.10
CA ALA A 99 6.77 1.27 -11.14
C ALA A 99 5.84 0.24 -10.49
N ALA A 100 6.12 -1.06 -10.65
CA ALA A 100 5.36 -2.14 -10.04
C ALA A 100 5.42 -2.08 -8.51
N ILE A 101 6.62 -1.92 -7.94
CA ILE A 101 6.78 -1.78 -6.49
C ILE A 101 6.03 -0.55 -5.99
N ALA A 102 6.13 0.59 -6.67
CA ALA A 102 5.39 1.80 -6.28
C ALA A 102 3.86 1.56 -6.29
N ASN A 103 3.35 0.94 -7.36
CA ASN A 103 1.93 0.63 -7.52
C ASN A 103 1.41 -0.33 -6.42
N TYR A 104 2.07 -1.47 -6.25
CA TYR A 104 1.60 -2.47 -5.27
C TYR A 104 1.84 -2.02 -3.82
N THR A 105 2.84 -1.17 -3.56
CA THR A 105 3.02 -0.53 -2.24
C THR A 105 1.81 0.33 -1.88
N GLU A 106 1.26 1.06 -2.85
CA GLU A 106 0.06 1.87 -2.66
C GLU A 106 -1.18 0.98 -2.45
N GLN A 107 -1.29 -0.13 -3.18
CA GLN A 107 -2.40 -1.09 -3.01
C GLN A 107 -2.34 -1.84 -1.67
N LEU A 108 -1.14 -2.10 -1.13
CA LEU A 108 -0.95 -2.79 0.14
C LEU A 108 -1.38 -1.94 1.35
N ASN A 109 -1.28 -0.63 1.23
CA ASN A 109 -1.52 0.33 2.31
C ASN A 109 -2.98 0.24 2.83
N CYS A 110 -3.13 -0.10 4.11
CA CYS A 110 -4.42 -0.20 4.80
C CYS A 110 -5.29 1.05 4.67
N SER A 111 -4.65 2.23 4.62
CA SER A 111 -5.35 3.53 4.63
C SER A 111 -6.07 3.84 3.33
N ASN A 112 -5.78 3.10 2.25
CA ASN A 112 -6.30 3.39 0.92
C ASN A 112 -7.63 2.67 0.60
N GLY A 113 -8.22 1.96 1.57
CA GLY A 113 -9.54 1.36 1.39
C GLY A 113 -9.55 0.06 0.56
N GLY A 114 -8.38 -0.49 0.21
CA GLY A 114 -8.29 -1.73 -0.57
C GLY A 114 -8.79 -2.97 0.18
N SER A 115 -9.49 -3.86 -0.52
CA SER A 115 -9.97 -5.13 0.04
C SER A 115 -8.82 -6.05 0.45
N VAL A 116 -9.08 -7.02 1.35
CA VAL A 116 -8.08 -8.05 1.70
C VAL A 116 -7.55 -8.78 0.46
N LYS A 117 -8.40 -9.09 -0.52
CA LYS A 117 -7.98 -9.73 -1.78
C LYS A 117 -7.01 -8.88 -2.60
N THR A 118 -7.27 -7.57 -2.68
CA THR A 118 -6.37 -6.63 -3.35
C THR A 118 -5.01 -6.59 -2.67
N ARG A 119 -5.02 -6.53 -1.33
CA ARG A 119 -3.81 -6.47 -0.50
C ARG A 119 -3.04 -7.78 -0.52
N ASP A 120 -3.73 -8.91 -0.61
CA ASP A 120 -3.15 -10.24 -0.80
C ASP A 120 -2.32 -10.29 -2.09
N VAL A 121 -2.93 -9.98 -3.24
CA VAL A 121 -2.23 -9.93 -4.52
C VAL A 121 -1.08 -8.92 -4.50
N ALA A 122 -1.30 -7.74 -3.93
CA ALA A 122 -0.25 -6.73 -3.80
C ALA A 122 0.93 -7.23 -2.96
N LEU A 123 0.67 -7.89 -1.81
CA LEU A 123 1.72 -8.43 -0.96
C LEU A 123 2.50 -9.54 -1.66
N ARG A 124 1.82 -10.44 -2.39
CA ARG A 124 2.48 -11.50 -3.18
C ARG A 124 3.45 -10.93 -4.22
N PHE A 125 3.02 -9.90 -4.97
CA PHE A 125 3.89 -9.23 -5.93
C PHE A 125 5.05 -8.51 -5.26
N LEU A 126 4.80 -7.78 -4.17
CA LEU A 126 5.84 -7.04 -3.46
C LEU A 126 6.91 -7.95 -2.87
N THR A 127 6.52 -9.03 -2.18
CA THR A 127 7.49 -9.97 -1.58
C THR A 127 8.43 -10.57 -2.64
N HIS A 128 7.95 -10.75 -3.87
CA HIS A 128 8.76 -11.17 -5.00
C HIS A 128 9.66 -10.03 -5.49
N PHE A 129 9.09 -8.87 -5.83
CA PHE A 129 9.82 -7.76 -6.45
C PHE A 129 10.89 -7.15 -5.55
N PHE A 130 10.79 -7.22 -4.21
CA PHE A 130 11.89 -6.80 -3.36
C PHE A 130 13.09 -7.75 -3.42
N GLY A 131 12.88 -9.01 -3.78
CA GLY A 131 13.95 -9.91 -4.21
C GLY A 131 14.54 -9.42 -5.52
N ASP A 132 13.74 -9.37 -6.59
CA ASP A 132 14.19 -9.03 -7.96
C ASP A 132 15.01 -7.74 -8.01
N ILE A 133 14.55 -6.67 -7.35
CA ILE A 133 15.22 -5.36 -7.40
C ILE A 133 16.61 -5.36 -6.75
N THR A 134 16.96 -6.42 -6.03
CA THR A 134 18.29 -6.64 -5.44
C THR A 134 19.16 -7.59 -6.25
N GLN A 135 18.65 -8.20 -7.32
CA GLN A 135 19.44 -8.99 -8.26
C GLN A 135 20.07 -8.04 -9.30
N PRO A 136 21.42 -7.90 -9.38
CA PRO A 136 22.08 -6.96 -10.29
C PRO A 136 21.58 -7.00 -11.74
N LEU A 137 21.40 -8.20 -12.29
CA LEU A 137 20.99 -8.42 -13.68
C LEU A 137 19.49 -8.20 -13.93
N HIS A 138 18.68 -8.02 -12.88
CA HIS A 138 17.29 -7.54 -13.00
C HIS A 138 17.22 -6.03 -13.21
N VAL A 139 18.33 -5.31 -12.99
CA VAL A 139 18.45 -3.88 -13.23
C VAL A 139 19.58 -3.63 -14.23
N CYS A 140 19.49 -4.31 -15.38
CA CYS A 140 20.50 -4.34 -16.42
C CYS A 140 19.90 -4.67 -17.79
N GLY A 141 20.00 -3.77 -18.77
CA GLY A 141 19.54 -4.06 -20.14
C GLY A 141 20.52 -4.87 -21.00
N ARG A 142 21.81 -4.90 -20.63
CA ARG A 142 22.86 -5.57 -21.41
C ARG A 142 22.59 -7.08 -21.52
N GLU A 143 22.58 -7.58 -22.76
CA GLU A 143 22.31 -8.99 -23.07
C GLU A 143 20.98 -9.53 -22.51
N LEU A 144 19.95 -8.67 -22.41
CA LEU A 144 18.67 -8.97 -21.76
C LEU A 144 18.88 -9.41 -20.30
N GLY A 145 19.53 -8.56 -19.50
CA GLY A 145 19.96 -8.91 -18.15
C GLY A 145 20.92 -10.09 -18.11
N GLY A 146 21.81 -10.24 -19.11
CA GLY A 146 22.75 -11.37 -19.16
C GLY A 146 22.15 -12.71 -19.60
N ASN A 147 20.86 -12.78 -19.96
CA ASN A 147 20.24 -14.03 -20.45
C ASN A 147 20.86 -14.52 -21.77
N LYS A 148 21.36 -13.60 -22.61
CA LYS A 148 22.06 -13.92 -23.86
C LYS A 148 23.57 -14.15 -23.69
N GLN A 149 24.12 -13.80 -22.53
CA GLN A 149 25.54 -14.02 -22.24
C GLN A 149 25.76 -15.47 -21.81
N LYS A 150 26.31 -16.28 -22.71
CA LYS A 150 26.75 -17.64 -22.40
C LYS A 150 27.99 -17.61 -21.52
N ILE A 151 28.04 -18.50 -20.54
CA ILE A 151 29.17 -18.68 -19.62
C ILE A 151 29.33 -20.18 -19.32
N THR A 152 30.43 -20.54 -18.67
CA THR A 152 30.61 -21.88 -18.07
C THR A 152 30.50 -21.76 -16.55
N PHE A 153 29.80 -22.69 -15.93
CA PHE A 153 29.69 -22.78 -14.46
C PHE A 153 29.66 -24.25 -14.04
N ASP A 154 30.63 -24.67 -13.23
CA ASP A 154 30.83 -26.06 -12.80
C ASP A 154 30.93 -27.02 -14.01
N GLY A 155 31.65 -26.58 -15.05
CA GLY A 155 31.86 -27.35 -16.30
C GLY A 155 30.68 -27.41 -17.26
N GLU A 156 29.54 -26.77 -16.94
CA GLU A 156 28.35 -26.75 -17.79
C GLU A 156 28.14 -25.38 -18.48
N GLU A 157 27.71 -25.39 -19.75
CA GLU A 157 27.25 -24.16 -20.41
C GLU A 157 25.93 -23.69 -19.77
N LYS A 158 25.93 -22.47 -19.25
CA LYS A 158 24.75 -21.77 -18.72
C LYS A 158 24.69 -20.36 -19.29
N ASN A 159 23.75 -19.54 -18.83
CA ASN A 159 23.77 -18.10 -19.09
C ASN A 159 24.05 -17.32 -17.80
N LEU A 160 24.60 -16.11 -17.94
CA LEU A 160 25.04 -15.27 -16.83
C LEU A 160 23.89 -14.96 -15.86
N HIS A 161 22.68 -14.69 -16.38
CA HIS A 161 21.50 -14.46 -15.55
C HIS A 161 21.20 -15.65 -14.64
N SER A 162 21.11 -16.85 -15.23
CA SER A 162 20.75 -18.09 -14.51
C SER A 162 21.71 -18.49 -13.40
N ILE A 163 22.99 -18.10 -13.49
CA ILE A 163 23.95 -18.39 -12.42
C ILE A 163 23.83 -17.41 -11.26
N TRP A 164 23.50 -16.14 -11.53
CA TRP A 164 23.19 -15.18 -10.48
C TRP A 164 21.89 -15.57 -9.78
N ASP A 165 20.85 -15.87 -10.53
CA ASP A 165 19.55 -16.23 -9.98
C ASP A 165 19.58 -17.51 -9.16
N THR A 166 20.10 -18.59 -9.75
CA THR A 166 19.91 -19.93 -9.20
C THR A 166 21.23 -20.57 -8.81
N ALA A 167 22.18 -20.73 -9.75
CA ALA A 167 23.29 -21.66 -9.53
C ALA A 167 24.19 -21.25 -8.35
N MET A 168 24.57 -19.98 -8.26
CA MET A 168 25.42 -19.49 -7.17
C MET A 168 24.68 -19.42 -5.84
N VAL A 169 23.37 -19.09 -5.85
CA VAL A 169 22.54 -19.09 -4.63
C VAL A 169 22.37 -20.50 -4.08
N VAL A 170 22.06 -21.48 -4.94
CA VAL A 170 21.96 -22.89 -4.55
C VAL A 170 23.30 -23.41 -4.03
N LYS A 171 24.41 -23.10 -4.72
CA LYS A 171 25.76 -23.43 -4.26
C LYS A 171 26.04 -22.84 -2.87
N ARG A 172 25.62 -21.60 -2.63
CA ARG A 172 25.76 -20.91 -1.35
C ARG A 172 24.92 -21.54 -0.24
N ILE A 173 23.70 -21.98 -0.54
CA ILE A 173 22.82 -22.69 0.40
C ILE A 173 23.40 -24.07 0.79
N GLY A 174 24.19 -24.69 -0.08
CA GLY A 174 24.93 -25.91 0.22
C GLY A 174 25.85 -25.78 1.44
N ASP A 175 26.43 -24.60 1.68
CA ASP A 175 27.26 -24.32 2.87
C ASP A 175 26.45 -24.40 4.18
N PHE A 176 25.12 -24.32 4.08
CA PHE A 176 24.18 -24.40 5.19
C PHE A 176 23.45 -25.75 5.24
N GLY A 177 23.98 -26.76 4.52
CA GLY A 177 23.43 -28.12 4.48
C GLY A 177 22.14 -28.21 3.68
N ASP A 178 22.07 -27.49 2.55
CA ASP A 178 20.94 -27.45 1.63
C ASP A 178 19.62 -26.96 2.27
N ASP A 179 19.74 -26.12 3.30
CA ASP A 179 18.62 -25.63 4.12
C ASP A 179 18.49 -24.11 3.98
N VAL A 180 17.50 -23.71 3.17
CA VAL A 180 17.19 -22.30 2.91
C VAL A 180 16.83 -21.52 4.18
N GLN A 181 16.22 -22.18 5.18
CA GLN A 181 15.87 -21.52 6.43
C GLN A 181 17.13 -21.24 7.25
N LYS A 182 18.07 -22.19 7.34
CA LYS A 182 19.35 -21.94 8.04
C LYS A 182 20.15 -20.82 7.39
N TYR A 183 20.14 -20.74 6.06
CA TYR A 183 20.80 -19.65 5.35
C TYR A 183 20.13 -18.30 5.65
N ALA A 184 18.79 -18.24 5.61
CA ALA A 184 18.04 -17.05 6.00
C ALA A 184 18.28 -16.66 7.48
N ASP A 185 18.37 -17.63 8.38
CA ASP A 185 18.66 -17.41 9.81
C ASP A 185 20.08 -16.86 10.00
N PHE A 186 21.07 -17.36 9.26
CA PHE A 186 22.43 -16.81 9.24
C PHE A 186 22.41 -15.34 8.82
N LEU A 187 21.82 -15.00 7.66
CA LEU A 187 21.75 -13.61 7.20
C LEU A 187 20.94 -12.72 8.14
N THR A 188 19.90 -13.25 8.78
CA THR A 188 19.14 -12.56 9.83
C THR A 188 20.04 -12.21 11.02
N ASN A 189 20.91 -13.12 11.46
CA ASN A 189 21.84 -12.86 12.54
C ASN A 189 22.91 -11.84 12.15
N GLU A 190 23.39 -11.89 10.91
CA GLU A 190 24.32 -10.88 10.38
C GLU A 190 23.69 -9.48 10.35
N ILE A 191 22.40 -9.37 10.04
CA ILE A 191 21.62 -8.13 10.12
C ILE A 191 21.43 -7.67 11.57
N LYS A 192 21.07 -8.57 12.49
CA LYS A 192 20.70 -8.17 13.86
C LYS A 192 21.91 -7.85 14.74
N THR A 193 23.02 -8.55 14.55
CA THR A 193 24.15 -8.53 15.49
C THR A 193 25.52 -8.75 14.83
N GLY A 194 25.56 -9.05 13.53
CA GLY A 194 26.80 -9.38 12.83
C GLY A 194 27.26 -8.25 11.90
N MET A 195 27.82 -8.63 10.76
CA MET A 195 28.52 -7.70 9.87
C MET A 195 27.61 -6.62 9.25
N TYR A 196 26.30 -6.84 9.20
CA TYR A 196 25.34 -5.94 8.56
C TYR A 196 24.60 -5.03 9.54
N GLU A 197 24.78 -5.20 10.86
CA GLU A 197 24.05 -4.45 11.90
C GLU A 197 24.12 -2.93 11.66
N GLN A 198 25.32 -2.39 11.44
CA GLN A 198 25.55 -0.95 11.28
C GLN A 198 25.02 -0.39 9.95
N ASN A 199 24.94 -1.22 8.91
CA ASN A 199 24.60 -0.79 7.56
C ASN A 199 23.12 -1.01 7.22
N SER A 200 22.46 -1.95 7.91
CA SER A 200 21.10 -2.39 7.58
C SER A 200 20.05 -1.28 7.60
N THR A 201 20.23 -0.26 8.45
CA THR A 201 19.34 0.91 8.51
C THR A 201 19.46 1.82 7.29
N ASP A 202 20.65 1.90 6.68
CA ASP A 202 20.89 2.72 5.50
C ASP A 202 20.27 2.09 4.24
N TRP A 203 20.16 0.76 4.19
CA TRP A 203 19.54 0.04 3.07
C TRP A 203 18.06 0.41 2.87
N ILE A 204 17.37 0.75 3.96
CA ILE A 204 15.96 1.17 3.93
C ILE A 204 15.80 2.71 3.92
N ALA A 205 16.91 3.46 3.94
CA ALA A 205 16.92 4.92 3.99
C ALA A 205 16.84 5.54 2.58
N CYS A 206 15.63 5.62 2.02
CA CYS A 206 15.38 6.29 0.75
C CYS A 206 15.02 7.79 0.87
N ASP A 207 14.76 8.30 2.08
CA ASP A 207 14.27 9.66 2.34
C ASP A 207 15.40 10.71 2.56
N SER A 208 16.60 10.48 2.03
CA SER A 208 17.67 11.47 2.21
C SER A 208 17.32 12.79 1.48
N THR A 209 16.86 13.77 2.27
CA THR A 209 16.66 15.18 1.90
C THR A 209 17.90 15.84 1.28
N LYS A 210 19.07 15.18 1.35
CA LYS A 210 20.36 15.59 0.77
C LYS A 210 20.50 15.32 -0.74
N ARG A 211 19.62 14.52 -1.37
CA ARG A 211 19.60 14.31 -2.85
C ARG A 211 18.47 15.05 -3.55
N ARG A 212 18.11 16.27 -3.11
CA ARG A 212 17.22 17.17 -3.87
C ARG A 212 17.95 17.89 -5.02
N ASN A 213 18.84 17.20 -5.73
CA ASN A 213 19.56 17.80 -6.85
C ASN A 213 18.90 17.39 -8.18
N SER A 214 18.17 18.35 -8.74
CA SER A 214 18.16 18.72 -10.17
C SER A 214 17.51 17.83 -11.24
N LEU A 215 17.00 16.63 -10.96
CA LEU A 215 16.38 15.79 -12.01
C LEU A 215 14.84 15.85 -12.08
N PHE A 216 14.18 16.39 -11.06
CA PHE A 216 12.70 16.38 -10.96
C PHE A 216 12.04 17.76 -11.09
N ASP A 217 12.82 18.80 -11.45
CA ASP A 217 12.38 20.19 -11.35
C ASP A 217 12.20 20.89 -12.70
N ASN A 218 11.67 20.20 -13.72
CA ASN A 218 11.15 20.86 -14.91
C ASN A 218 9.75 20.33 -15.22
N GLY A 219 8.78 21.12 -14.78
CA GLY A 219 7.37 20.75 -14.76
C GLY A 219 6.71 20.66 -16.14
N SER A 220 5.65 19.86 -16.18
CA SER A 220 4.29 20.37 -16.38
C SER A 220 3.32 19.21 -16.21
N LEU A 221 2.28 19.46 -15.41
CA LEU A 221 1.09 18.61 -15.23
C LEU A 221 1.30 17.33 -14.37
N GLN A 222 0.92 17.45 -13.08
CA GLN A 222 0.20 16.40 -12.35
C GLN A 222 0.89 15.02 -12.22
N ARG A 223 2.00 14.94 -11.48
CA ARG A 223 2.56 13.66 -10.96
C ARG A 223 3.15 13.78 -9.55
N ARG A 224 2.34 14.29 -8.62
CA ARG A 224 2.71 14.40 -7.20
C ARG A 224 2.51 13.11 -6.39
N ALA A 225 2.07 12.01 -7.01
CA ALA A 225 2.03 10.68 -6.39
C ALA A 225 3.13 9.72 -6.92
N GLU A 226 3.68 9.99 -8.11
CA GLU A 226 4.68 9.12 -8.74
C GLU A 226 6.12 9.43 -8.30
N ALA A 227 6.43 10.66 -7.86
CA ALA A 227 7.80 11.01 -7.44
C ALA A 227 8.15 10.61 -5.99
N GLU A 228 7.16 10.34 -5.12
CA GLU A 228 7.40 9.92 -3.73
C GLU A 228 7.35 8.39 -3.57
N SER A 229 6.39 7.72 -4.23
CA SER A 229 6.24 6.25 -4.19
C SER A 229 7.33 5.50 -4.97
N THR A 230 7.83 6.06 -6.09
CA THR A 230 8.92 5.46 -6.88
C THR A 230 10.31 5.80 -6.34
N ARG A 231 10.43 6.71 -5.36
CA ARG A 231 11.72 7.18 -4.86
C ARG A 231 12.57 6.06 -4.26
N CYS A 232 11.99 5.23 -3.39
CA CYS A 232 12.74 4.13 -2.77
C CYS A 232 13.10 3.04 -3.77
N PRO A 233 12.14 2.56 -4.61
CA PRO A 233 12.47 1.62 -5.68
C PRO A 233 13.56 2.13 -6.61
N PHE A 234 13.56 3.42 -6.98
CA PHE A 234 14.63 4.01 -7.78
C PHE A 234 16.00 3.95 -7.09
N VAL A 235 16.06 4.26 -5.78
CA VAL A 235 17.31 4.20 -5.01
C VAL A 235 17.84 2.77 -4.96
N TRP A 236 16.97 1.78 -4.70
CA TRP A 236 17.36 0.37 -4.67
C TRP A 236 17.81 -0.12 -6.04
N ALA A 237 17.08 0.22 -7.11
CA ALA A 237 17.47 -0.09 -8.48
C ALA A 237 18.85 0.51 -8.82
N THR A 238 19.08 1.77 -8.46
CA THR A 238 20.37 2.44 -8.72
C THR A 238 21.53 1.78 -7.96
N ASP A 239 21.30 1.44 -6.70
CA ASP A 239 22.29 0.73 -5.86
C ASP A 239 22.63 -0.64 -6.47
N THR A 240 21.62 -1.44 -6.81
CA THR A 240 21.77 -2.75 -7.42
C THR A 240 22.42 -2.69 -8.81
N ASN A 241 22.00 -1.76 -9.68
CA ASN A 241 22.57 -1.56 -11.01
C ASN A 241 24.07 -1.22 -10.95
N SER A 242 24.53 -0.51 -9.92
CA SER A 242 25.95 -0.14 -9.79
C SER A 242 26.89 -1.36 -9.68
N ILE A 243 26.40 -2.50 -9.20
CA ILE A 243 27.16 -3.76 -9.09
C ILE A 243 27.52 -4.29 -10.49
N ASN A 244 26.70 -4.00 -11.50
CA ASN A 244 26.95 -4.43 -12.87
C ASN A 244 28.27 -3.87 -13.42
N CYS A 245 28.58 -2.60 -13.12
CA CYS A 245 29.84 -1.96 -13.49
C CYS A 245 30.92 -2.11 -12.42
N GLY A 246 30.55 -2.26 -11.15
CA GLY A 246 31.55 -2.43 -10.10
C GLY A 246 32.20 -3.82 -10.09
N PHE A 247 31.54 -4.80 -10.72
CA PHE A 247 31.93 -6.20 -10.60
C PHE A 247 31.46 -7.10 -11.74
N VAL A 248 30.15 -7.19 -12.00
CA VAL A 248 29.58 -8.29 -12.82
C VAL A 248 30.17 -8.30 -14.23
N TRP A 249 30.01 -7.21 -14.97
CA TRP A 249 30.46 -7.14 -16.36
C TRP A 249 31.94 -6.82 -16.48
N ASP A 250 32.51 -6.08 -15.52
CA ASP A 250 33.96 -5.86 -15.43
C ASP A 250 34.73 -7.20 -15.39
N TYR A 251 34.27 -8.15 -14.57
CA TYR A 251 34.90 -9.46 -14.49
C TYR A 251 34.62 -10.31 -15.74
N VAL A 252 33.36 -10.38 -16.19
CA VAL A 252 32.96 -11.22 -17.33
C VAL A 252 33.69 -10.79 -18.61
N ASP A 253 33.84 -9.49 -18.84
CA ASP A 253 34.54 -8.96 -20.02
C ASP A 253 36.05 -9.20 -19.94
N ALA A 254 36.64 -9.17 -18.74
CA ALA A 254 38.05 -9.48 -18.53
C ALA A 254 38.36 -10.98 -18.65
N ASN A 255 37.36 -11.85 -18.47
CA ASN A 255 37.53 -13.30 -18.37
C ASN A 255 36.50 -14.07 -19.22
N PRO A 256 36.46 -13.88 -20.54
CA PRO A 256 35.36 -14.36 -21.41
C PRO A 256 35.22 -15.90 -21.47
N ASP A 257 36.31 -16.63 -21.22
CA ASP A 257 36.36 -18.10 -21.30
C ASP A 257 36.47 -18.79 -19.93
N ALA A 258 36.37 -18.02 -18.83
CA ALA A 258 36.51 -18.57 -17.49
C ALA A 258 35.28 -19.38 -17.06
N ASP A 259 35.52 -20.48 -16.34
CA ASP A 259 34.49 -21.10 -15.52
C ASP A 259 34.24 -20.22 -14.29
N LEU A 260 33.01 -19.76 -14.12
CA LEU A 260 32.65 -18.80 -13.09
C LEU A 260 32.35 -19.45 -11.74
N SER A 261 32.55 -20.76 -11.59
CA SER A 261 32.19 -21.48 -10.37
C SER A 261 33.24 -21.48 -9.25
N ASP A 262 34.44 -20.96 -9.53
CA ASP A 262 35.55 -20.87 -8.57
C ASP A 262 35.86 -19.42 -8.18
N GLU A 263 36.83 -18.76 -8.83
CA GLU A 263 37.33 -17.44 -8.45
C GLU A 263 36.23 -16.37 -8.47
N TYR A 264 35.41 -16.37 -9.51
CA TYR A 264 34.26 -15.47 -9.62
C TYR A 264 33.26 -15.71 -8.49
N TYR A 265 32.81 -16.96 -8.30
CA TYR A 265 31.88 -17.34 -7.25
C TYR A 265 32.39 -16.92 -5.85
N ASN A 266 33.66 -17.16 -5.53
CA ASN A 266 34.25 -16.79 -4.24
C ASN A 266 34.20 -15.27 -3.98
N GLN A 267 34.32 -14.45 -5.03
CA GLN A 267 34.18 -12.99 -4.92
C GLN A 267 32.71 -12.55 -4.87
N VAL A 268 31.81 -13.30 -5.50
CA VAL A 268 30.37 -13.03 -5.56
C VAL A 268 29.63 -13.38 -4.27
N GLN A 269 30.06 -14.42 -3.54
CA GLN A 269 29.41 -14.86 -2.29
C GLN A 269 29.02 -13.70 -1.35
N PRO A 270 29.94 -12.80 -0.93
CA PRO A 270 29.57 -11.68 -0.05
C PRO A 270 28.60 -10.69 -0.72
N ILE A 271 28.59 -10.58 -2.05
CA ILE A 271 27.64 -9.75 -2.78
C ILE A 271 26.24 -10.38 -2.76
N ILE A 272 26.13 -11.69 -2.99
CA ILE A 272 24.87 -12.43 -2.88
C ILE A 272 24.30 -12.31 -1.46
N ASP A 273 25.11 -12.63 -0.44
CA ASP A 273 24.70 -12.54 0.96
C ASP A 273 24.15 -11.14 1.29
N MET A 274 24.86 -10.08 0.87
CA MET A 274 24.45 -8.70 1.09
C MET A 274 23.17 -8.31 0.32
N GLN A 275 23.02 -8.72 -0.94
CA GLN A 275 21.84 -8.37 -1.74
C GLN A 275 20.57 -9.09 -1.25
N LEU A 276 20.66 -10.37 -0.86
CA LEU A 276 19.56 -11.09 -0.24
C LEU A 276 19.18 -10.47 1.13
N ALA A 277 20.19 -10.09 1.93
CA ALA A 277 19.97 -9.39 3.20
C ALA A 277 19.29 -8.02 3.01
N LYS A 278 19.69 -7.24 1.99
CA LYS A 278 19.01 -5.99 1.61
C LYS A 278 17.57 -6.23 1.22
N GLY A 279 17.29 -7.23 0.38
CA GLY A 279 15.93 -7.59 -0.04
C GLY A 279 15.04 -7.90 1.17
N GLY A 280 15.54 -8.71 2.11
CA GLY A 280 14.83 -9.03 3.35
C GLY A 280 14.57 -7.80 4.24
N MET A 281 15.54 -6.89 4.36
CA MET A 281 15.36 -5.63 5.10
C MET A 281 14.37 -4.68 4.42
N ILE A 282 14.37 -4.62 3.09
CA ILE A 282 13.41 -3.83 2.32
C ILE A 282 12.00 -4.35 2.56
N GLU A 283 11.76 -5.65 2.36
CA GLU A 283 10.45 -6.28 2.62
C GLU A 283 10.02 -6.01 4.06
N GLN A 284 10.85 -6.37 5.05
CA GLN A 284 10.58 -6.13 6.47
C GLN A 284 10.13 -4.69 6.77
N SER A 285 10.86 -3.69 6.26
CA SER A 285 10.56 -2.28 6.48
C SER A 285 9.27 -1.88 5.77
N GLN A 286 9.02 -2.35 4.54
CA GLN A 286 7.80 -2.03 3.81
C GLN A 286 6.57 -2.69 4.43
N SER A 287 6.59 -3.99 4.77
CA SER A 287 5.46 -4.61 5.46
C SER A 287 5.20 -3.93 6.80
N SER A 288 6.25 -3.58 7.57
CA SER A 288 6.09 -2.86 8.84
C SER A 288 5.45 -1.48 8.66
N ARG A 289 5.85 -0.68 7.65
CA ARG A 289 5.30 0.67 7.43
C ARG A 289 3.91 0.68 6.82
N ARG A 290 3.57 -0.30 5.98
CA ARG A 290 2.34 -0.30 5.18
C ARG A 290 1.22 -1.12 5.78
N LEU A 291 1.57 -2.16 6.54
CA LEU A 291 0.61 -2.95 7.30
C LEU A 291 0.33 -2.32 8.68
N PHE A 292 1.24 -1.44 9.15
CA PHE A 292 1.08 -0.66 10.36
C PHE A 292 1.36 0.81 10.08
N SER A 293 0.31 1.56 9.81
CA SER A 293 0.29 2.95 10.23
C SER A 293 -0.02 2.95 11.71
N THR A 294 0.94 3.34 12.56
CA THR A 294 0.59 3.71 13.94
C THR A 294 -0.61 4.66 13.85
N PRO A 295 -1.80 4.32 14.41
CA PRO A 295 -2.67 5.40 14.82
C PRO A 295 -1.78 6.24 15.72
N LYS A 296 -1.63 7.54 15.43
CA LYS A 296 -1.01 8.47 16.38
C LYS A 296 -1.54 8.06 17.74
N GLN A 297 -0.63 7.65 18.63
CA GLN A 297 -0.95 7.25 19.99
C GLN A 297 -1.66 8.45 20.62
N SER A 298 -2.96 8.43 20.46
CA SER A 298 -3.89 9.30 21.09
C SER A 298 -4.79 8.32 21.77
N ASN A 299 -4.76 8.32 23.09
CA ASN A 299 -5.82 7.72 23.90
C ASN A 299 -7.22 8.32 23.60
N SER A 300 -7.40 9.04 22.48
CA SER A 300 -8.70 9.37 21.91
C SER A 300 -9.10 8.27 20.92
N ARG A 301 -10.16 7.55 21.26
CA ARG A 301 -10.97 6.81 20.28
C ARG A 301 -11.12 7.67 19.00
N ASN A 302 -10.80 7.13 17.82
CA ASN A 302 -10.87 7.85 16.53
C ASN A 302 -12.34 8.14 16.16
N ILE A 303 -12.90 9.18 16.77
CA ILE A 303 -14.31 9.50 16.73
C ILE A 303 -14.47 10.95 16.29
N ILE A 304 -15.10 11.13 15.13
CA ILE A 304 -15.43 12.44 14.58
C ILE A 304 -16.96 12.55 14.57
N GLY A 305 -17.50 13.31 15.53
CA GLY A 305 -18.94 13.35 15.75
C GLY A 305 -19.46 11.98 16.21
N SER A 306 -20.42 11.39 15.49
CA SER A 306 -20.99 10.06 15.76
C SER A 306 -20.39 8.92 14.95
N LEU A 307 -19.39 9.21 14.12
CA LEU A 307 -18.74 8.23 13.27
C LEU A 307 -17.57 7.61 14.02
N ILE A 308 -17.55 6.28 14.07
CA ILE A 308 -16.47 5.48 14.68
C ILE A 308 -15.61 4.95 13.54
N PHE A 309 -14.33 5.34 13.54
CA PHE A 309 -13.39 4.91 12.53
C PHE A 309 -12.50 3.80 13.07
N CYS A 310 -12.15 2.87 12.19
CA CYS A 310 -11.21 1.82 12.50
C CYS A 310 -9.85 2.41 12.82
N ASP A 311 -9.29 2.00 13.95
CA ASP A 311 -7.94 2.32 14.39
C ASP A 311 -6.86 1.74 13.47
N GLN A 312 -7.17 0.68 12.73
CA GLN A 312 -6.24 -0.01 11.81
C GLN A 312 -6.27 0.55 10.38
N CYS A 313 -7.46 0.77 9.82
CA CYS A 313 -7.66 1.09 8.40
C CYS A 313 -8.11 2.56 8.17
N GLY A 314 -8.54 3.27 9.23
CA GLY A 314 -9.14 4.60 9.12
C GLY A 314 -10.52 4.63 8.45
N ASN A 315 -11.03 3.50 7.97
CA ASN A 315 -12.37 3.39 7.37
C ASN A 315 -13.45 3.46 8.45
N LEU A 316 -14.65 3.87 8.04
CA LEU A 316 -15.83 3.86 8.92
C LEU A 316 -16.17 2.41 9.32
N LEU A 317 -16.30 2.16 10.61
CA LEU A 317 -16.75 0.88 11.10
C LEU A 317 -18.28 0.74 10.97
N GLN A 318 -18.76 -0.46 10.72
CA GLN A 318 -20.18 -0.78 10.59
C GLN A 318 -20.59 -1.88 11.58
N PHE A 319 -21.84 -1.86 12.02
CA PHE A 319 -22.36 -2.91 12.89
C PHE A 319 -22.51 -4.22 12.10
N ASP A 320 -22.23 -5.34 12.76
CA ASP A 320 -22.60 -6.66 12.26
C ASP A 320 -24.13 -6.85 12.26
N GLU A 321 -24.62 -7.89 11.58
CA GLU A 321 -26.06 -8.16 11.46
C GLU A 321 -26.75 -8.39 12.83
N GLU A 322 -25.99 -8.84 13.83
CA GLU A 322 -26.46 -9.10 15.19
C GLU A 322 -26.36 -7.88 16.13
N GLY A 323 -25.69 -6.80 15.71
CA GLY A 323 -25.45 -5.59 16.49
C GLY A 323 -24.55 -5.80 17.72
N LYS A 324 -23.69 -6.82 17.73
CA LYS A 324 -22.76 -7.15 18.83
C LYS A 324 -21.33 -6.71 18.54
N LEU A 325 -20.94 -6.74 17.27
CA LEU A 325 -19.63 -6.36 16.79
C LEU A 325 -19.72 -5.15 15.88
N ILE A 326 -18.62 -4.40 15.84
CA ILE A 326 -18.40 -3.28 14.93
C ILE A 326 -17.19 -3.64 14.08
N GLU A 327 -17.38 -3.77 12.77
CA GLU A 327 -16.42 -4.32 11.82
C GLU A 327 -15.94 -3.28 10.78
N CYS A 328 -14.64 -3.24 10.50
CA CYS A 328 -14.09 -2.51 9.35
C CYS A 328 -14.28 -3.35 8.10
N GLN A 329 -15.21 -2.96 7.23
CA GLN A 329 -15.46 -3.58 5.91
C GLN A 329 -14.26 -3.52 4.93
N VAL A 330 -13.16 -2.90 5.32
CA VAL A 330 -11.92 -2.75 4.53
C VAL A 330 -10.80 -3.66 5.02
N CYS A 331 -10.65 -3.87 6.33
CA CYS A 331 -9.53 -4.63 6.91
C CYS A 331 -9.96 -5.76 7.85
N ASP A 332 -11.26 -6.03 7.90
CA ASP A 332 -11.93 -7.06 8.70
C ASP A 332 -11.58 -7.02 10.20
N ASN A 333 -11.07 -5.88 10.68
CA ASN A 333 -10.88 -5.68 12.10
C ASN A 333 -12.26 -5.51 12.75
N SER A 334 -12.52 -6.28 13.80
CA SER A 334 -13.77 -6.20 14.55
C SER A 334 -13.48 -5.88 16.02
N THR A 335 -14.35 -5.08 16.61
CA THR A 335 -14.31 -4.75 18.03
C THR A 335 -15.72 -4.85 18.62
N ASN A 336 -15.80 -5.07 19.94
CA ASN A 336 -17.06 -5.20 20.62
C ASN A 336 -17.76 -3.84 20.75
N VAL A 337 -19.05 -3.78 20.44
CA VAL A 337 -19.88 -2.56 20.59
C VAL A 337 -19.79 -1.99 22.01
N GLN A 338 -19.61 -2.85 23.02
CA GLN A 338 -19.50 -2.44 24.43
C GLN A 338 -18.33 -1.50 24.70
N GLU A 339 -17.26 -1.54 23.91
CA GLU A 339 -16.12 -0.61 24.07
C GLU A 339 -16.51 0.85 23.80
N PHE A 340 -17.62 1.07 23.10
CA PHE A 340 -18.17 2.37 22.75
C PHE A 340 -19.47 2.71 23.49
N SER A 341 -19.89 1.89 24.46
CA SER A 341 -21.14 2.09 25.20
C SER A 341 -21.18 3.41 25.99
N ASP A 342 -20.03 3.89 26.47
CA ASP A 342 -19.91 5.13 27.26
C ASP A 342 -19.68 6.39 26.42
N LEU A 343 -19.89 6.35 25.10
CA LEU A 343 -19.59 7.49 24.23
C LEU A 343 -20.68 8.56 24.23
N LYS A 344 -20.35 9.71 24.82
CA LYS A 344 -21.18 10.90 24.78
C LYS A 344 -20.67 11.89 23.74
N ILE A 345 -21.43 12.09 22.68
CA ILE A 345 -21.10 13.03 21.59
C ILE A 345 -21.95 14.29 21.76
N VAL A 346 -21.29 15.44 21.89
CA VAL A 346 -21.95 16.74 21.94
C VAL A 346 -21.50 17.54 20.72
N SER A 347 -22.38 17.63 19.71
CA SER A 347 -22.16 18.53 18.58
C SER A 347 -22.68 19.93 18.92
N LYS A 348 -21.86 20.95 18.62
CA LYS A 348 -22.25 22.36 18.69
C LYS A 348 -22.20 22.93 17.29
N SER A 349 -23.32 23.43 16.80
CA SER A 349 -23.41 24.17 15.55
C SER A 349 -23.43 25.66 15.82
N ASP A 350 -22.88 26.46 14.90
CA ASP A 350 -23.02 27.91 14.96
C ASP A 350 -24.52 28.27 14.85
N PRO A 351 -25.01 29.28 15.58
CA PRO A 351 -26.38 29.76 15.45
C PRO A 351 -26.79 30.06 13.99
N ASN A 352 -25.82 30.40 13.13
CA ASN A 352 -25.98 30.69 11.70
C ASN A 352 -25.69 29.48 10.78
N SER A 353 -25.30 28.31 11.29
CA SER A 353 -25.08 27.12 10.45
C SER A 353 -26.38 26.59 9.83
N PHE A 354 -27.54 26.98 10.37
CA PHE A 354 -28.86 26.62 9.86
C PHE A 354 -29.70 27.88 9.63
N LYS A 355 -29.30 28.71 8.65
CA LYS A 355 -30.12 29.81 8.15
C LYS A 355 -31.33 29.24 7.41
N SER A 356 -32.42 28.98 8.12
CA SER A 356 -33.70 28.75 7.45
C SER A 356 -34.34 30.10 7.10
N ARG A 357 -34.85 30.24 5.87
CA ARG A 357 -35.63 31.42 5.45
C ARG A 357 -36.80 31.72 6.42
N LEU A 358 -37.30 30.72 7.14
CA LEU A 358 -38.31 30.85 8.19
C LEU A 358 -37.79 31.50 9.47
N ARG A 359 -36.54 31.22 9.89
CA ARG A 359 -35.93 31.80 11.09
C ARG A 359 -35.50 33.25 10.88
N GLU A 360 -35.00 33.59 9.68
CA GLU A 360 -34.74 34.98 9.27
C GLU A 360 -36.04 35.79 9.17
N LYS A 361 -37.13 35.18 8.68
CA LYS A 361 -38.46 35.82 8.68
C LYS A 361 -39.03 35.98 10.09
N ARG A 362 -38.82 35.03 11.01
CA ARG A 362 -39.23 35.15 12.43
C ARG A 362 -38.50 36.28 13.15
N SER A 363 -37.21 36.46 12.89
CA SER A 363 -36.41 37.57 13.45
C SER A 363 -36.93 38.93 13.01
N LYS A 364 -37.35 39.09 11.74
CA LYS A 364 -37.98 40.32 11.25
C LYS A 364 -39.40 40.54 11.78
N ILE A 365 -40.09 39.49 12.23
CA ILE A 365 -41.44 39.59 12.82
C ILE A 365 -41.36 40.01 14.30
N GLN A 366 -40.30 39.65 15.03
CA GLN A 366 -40.15 40.05 16.44
C GLN A 366 -39.84 41.55 16.63
N GLU A 367 -39.30 42.23 15.64
CA GLU A 367 -39.08 43.69 15.69
C GLU A 367 -40.31 44.52 15.31
N ASN A 368 -41.45 43.90 14.96
CA ASN A 368 -42.65 44.64 14.60
C ASN A 368 -43.92 43.97 15.14
N HIS A 369 -44.02 43.83 16.46
CA HIS A 369 -45.26 43.44 17.14
C HIS A 369 -45.91 44.63 17.84
N GLN A 370 -46.39 45.57 17.03
CA GLN A 370 -47.60 46.33 17.31
C GLN A 370 -48.35 46.46 15.98
N LEU A 371 -49.19 45.47 15.65
CA LEU A 371 -50.34 45.57 14.74
C LEU A 371 -51.12 44.25 14.83
N ASN A 372 -52.13 44.21 15.69
CA ASN A 372 -53.16 43.16 15.73
C ASN A 372 -54.19 43.46 14.61
N GLU A 373 -53.91 43.03 13.38
CA GLU A 373 -54.92 43.04 12.31
C GLU A 373 -55.47 41.63 12.14
N GLU A 374 -56.52 41.29 12.88
CA GLU A 374 -57.34 40.11 12.59
C GLU A 374 -58.22 40.39 11.37
N ALA A 375 -58.13 39.55 10.34
CA ALA A 375 -58.96 39.64 9.14
C ALA A 375 -60.43 39.40 9.47
N THR A 376 -61.33 40.21 8.91
CA THR A 376 -62.78 40.15 9.15
C THR A 376 -63.52 39.50 7.98
N ILE A 377 -64.56 38.72 8.29
CA ILE A 377 -65.47 38.08 7.33
C ILE A 377 -66.91 38.48 7.64
N LYS A 378 -67.72 38.65 6.60
CA LYS A 378 -69.17 38.88 6.71
C LYS A 378 -69.88 37.55 6.91
N ASP A 379 -69.74 37.01 8.11
CA ASP A 379 -70.43 35.80 8.52
C ASP A 379 -71.13 36.04 9.85
N LYS A 380 -72.32 35.44 10.02
CA LYS A 380 -73.20 35.74 11.15
C LYS A 380 -72.80 34.91 12.36
N CYS A 381 -72.43 35.58 13.46
CA CYS A 381 -72.10 34.92 14.72
C CYS A 381 -73.29 34.11 15.25
N PRO A 382 -73.12 32.79 15.48
CA PRO A 382 -74.21 31.91 15.94
C PRO A 382 -74.66 32.20 17.38
N HIS A 383 -73.84 32.89 18.19
CA HIS A 383 -74.16 33.19 19.59
C HIS A 383 -74.92 34.51 19.79
N CYS A 384 -74.52 35.60 19.12
CA CYS A 384 -75.12 36.93 19.33
C CYS A 384 -75.70 37.57 18.08
N GLY A 385 -75.61 36.89 16.92
CA GLY A 385 -76.19 37.35 15.66
C GLY A 385 -75.44 38.50 14.97
N ASN A 386 -74.22 38.84 15.40
CA ASN A 386 -73.39 39.86 14.75
C ASN A 386 -73.07 39.46 13.31
N GLU A 387 -73.20 40.36 12.33
CA GLU A 387 -73.03 40.05 10.89
C GLU A 387 -71.57 39.97 10.43
N GLU A 388 -70.62 40.29 11.31
CA GLU A 388 -69.18 40.23 11.03
C GLU A 388 -68.45 39.47 12.14
N MET A 389 -67.47 38.65 11.75
CA MET A 389 -66.58 37.92 12.64
C MET A 389 -65.13 38.13 12.22
N SER A 390 -64.18 38.12 13.16
CA SER A 390 -62.77 37.96 12.80
C SER A 390 -62.44 36.49 12.63
N PHE A 391 -61.52 36.16 11.72
CA PHE A 391 -61.00 34.82 11.60
C PHE A 391 -59.49 34.80 11.53
N ARG A 392 -58.91 33.69 12.00
CA ARG A 392 -57.50 33.38 11.86
C ARG A 392 -57.35 31.94 11.39
N THR A 393 -56.44 31.70 10.45
CA THR A 393 -56.12 30.33 10.03
C THR A 393 -54.87 29.84 10.74
N MET A 394 -54.87 28.56 11.11
CA MET A 394 -53.73 27.91 11.75
C MET A 394 -53.56 26.51 11.19
N GLN A 395 -52.35 26.16 10.78
CA GLN A 395 -52.04 24.81 10.34
C GLN A 395 -51.71 23.95 11.55
N LEU A 396 -52.63 23.06 11.93
CA LEU A 396 -52.48 22.18 13.08
C LEU A 396 -52.09 20.74 12.69
N ARG A 397 -52.06 20.45 11.38
CA ARG A 397 -51.83 19.11 10.82
C ARG A 397 -50.84 19.14 9.66
N SER A 398 -50.52 17.97 9.13
CA SER A 398 -49.57 17.78 8.03
C SER A 398 -49.92 18.62 6.81
N ALA A 399 -48.92 18.91 5.97
CA ALA A 399 -49.02 19.87 4.87
C ALA A 399 -49.99 19.44 3.74
N ASP A 400 -50.36 18.17 3.70
CA ASP A 400 -51.35 17.55 2.84
C ASP A 400 -52.80 17.74 3.33
N GLU A 401 -53.01 18.27 4.55
CA GLU A 401 -54.32 18.63 5.08
C GLU A 401 -54.58 20.15 5.05
N GLY A 402 -55.84 20.54 4.84
CA GLY A 402 -56.27 21.95 4.80
C GLY A 402 -56.13 22.67 6.14
N GLN A 403 -55.90 23.98 6.11
CA GLN A 403 -55.74 24.81 7.31
C GLN A 403 -57.01 24.84 8.17
N THR A 404 -56.85 24.86 9.49
CA THR A 404 -57.97 25.06 10.42
C THR A 404 -58.29 26.53 10.55
N ILE A 405 -59.57 26.92 10.40
CA ILE A 405 -60.04 28.30 10.52
C ILE A 405 -60.70 28.49 11.89
N PHE A 406 -60.23 29.46 12.66
CA PHE A 406 -60.81 29.88 13.93
C PHE A 406 -61.58 31.17 13.73
N TYR A 407 -62.85 31.18 14.08
CA TYR A 407 -63.68 32.38 14.09
C TYR A 407 -63.77 32.96 15.50
N HIS A 408 -63.73 34.28 15.61
CA HIS A 408 -63.88 35.03 16.85
C HIS A 408 -64.89 36.16 16.65
N CYS A 409 -65.83 36.30 17.57
CA CYS A 409 -66.82 37.36 17.49
C CYS A 409 -66.40 38.52 18.37
N LYS A 410 -66.02 39.65 17.77
CA LYS A 410 -65.62 40.85 18.53
C LYS A 410 -66.68 41.38 19.51
N LYS A 411 -67.94 40.96 19.37
CA LYS A 411 -69.06 41.42 20.20
C LYS A 411 -69.32 40.55 21.44
N CYS A 412 -69.13 39.23 21.36
CA CYS A 412 -69.44 38.31 22.47
C CYS A 412 -68.25 37.49 22.96
N GLY A 413 -67.08 37.64 22.33
CA GLY A 413 -65.88 36.89 22.64
C GLY A 413 -65.86 35.54 21.93
#